data_AF-A0A383B8B2-F1
#
_entry.id   AF-A0A383B8B2-F1
#
_cell.length_a   1.000
_cell.length_b   1.000
_cell.length_c   1.000
_cell.angle_alpha   90.00
_cell.angle_beta   90.00
_cell.angle_gamma   90.00
#
_symmetry.space_group_name_H-M   'P 1'
#
loop_
_entity.id
_entity.type
_entity.pdbx_description
1 polymer ?
#
loop_
_entity_poly.entity_id
_entity_poly.type
_entity_poly.pdbx_seq_one_letter_code
_entity_poly.pdbx_strand_id
1 'polypeptide(L)' 'MLDSYEDQVFEEATYVCVASFRSEKKAKAMSIDLIVAGYEVIVQSALVNGFDYYRVLVGPVPADKEYQQ' A
#
# COMPACT_ATOMS: atom_id res chain seq x y z
N MET A 1 15.25 23.09 28.59
CA MET A 1 15.58 21.80 27.97
C MET A 1 14.57 21.61 26.87
N LEU A 2 14.97 21.81 25.61
CA LEU A 2 14.13 21.66 24.44
C LEU A 2 14.54 20.33 23.80
N ASP A 3 13.65 19.33 23.86
CA ASP A 3 13.83 18.08 23.14
C ASP A 3 13.72 18.38 21.65
N SER A 4 14.82 18.18 20.93
CA SER A 4 14.87 18.21 19.48
C SER A 4 14.16 16.98 18.94
N TYR A 5 12.88 17.14 18.57
CA TYR A 5 12.20 16.16 17.73
C TYR A 5 12.88 16.25 16.35
N GLU A 6 13.74 15.28 16.06
CA GLU A 6 14.18 15.02 14.70
C GLU A 6 12.93 14.73 13.89
N ASP A 7 12.52 15.70 13.05
CA ASP A 7 11.52 15.49 12.02
C ASP A 7 12.05 14.38 11.10
N GLN A 8 11.69 13.14 11.40
CA GLN A 8 11.89 12.02 10.50
C GLN A 8 11.07 12.32 9.26
N VAL A 9 11.73 12.82 8.23
CA VAL A 9 11.17 12.98 6.89
C VAL A 9 10.87 11.58 6.38
N PHE A 10 9.67 11.07 6.67
CA PHE A 10 9.15 9.89 6.00
C PHE A 10 8.92 10.30 4.55
N GLU A 11 9.78 9.85 3.64
CA GLU A 11 9.51 9.98 2.20
C GLU A 11 8.14 9.32 1.93
N GLU A 12 7.20 10.12 1.42
CA GLU A 12 5.87 9.63 1.04
C GLU A 12 6.01 8.66 -0.12
N ALA A 13 6.03 7.36 0.19
CA ALA A 13 6.07 6.31 -0.81
C ALA A 13 4.71 6.16 -1.50
N THR A 14 4.71 6.16 -2.84
CA THR A 14 3.51 5.91 -3.64
C THR A 14 3.32 4.42 -3.86
N TYR A 15 2.07 3.94 -3.79
CA TYR A 15 1.72 2.54 -4.04
C TYR A 15 0.58 2.44 -5.04
N VAL A 16 0.56 1.37 -5.84
CA VAL A 16 -0.52 1.07 -6.78
C VAL A 16 -1.56 0.17 -6.11
N CYS A 17 -2.80 0.64 -6.02
CA CYS A 17 -3.91 -0.20 -5.57
C CYS A 17 -4.38 -1.13 -6.70
N VAL A 18 -4.01 -2.41 -6.64
CA VAL A 18 -4.35 -3.39 -7.68
C VAL A 18 -5.69 -4.08 -7.46
N ALA A 19 -6.18 -4.10 -6.21
CA ALA A 19 -7.48 -4.67 -5.88
C ALA A 19 -8.04 -4.13 -4.56
N SER A 20 -9.36 -4.27 -4.37
CA SER A 20 -10.05 -3.96 -3.11
C SER A 20 -11.12 -4.99 -2.82
N PHE A 21 -11.13 -5.54 -1.61
CA PHE A 21 -12.08 -6.56 -1.19
C PHE A 21 -12.85 -6.14 0.05
N ARG A 22 -14.12 -6.54 0.15
CA ARG A 22 -14.87 -6.49 1.43
C ARG A 22 -14.42 -7.57 2.42
N SER A 23 -13.69 -8.58 1.96
CA SER A 23 -13.21 -9.71 2.75
C SER A 23 -11.70 -9.65 2.91
N GLU A 24 -11.24 -9.53 4.15
CA GLU A 24 -9.82 -9.56 4.50
C GLU A 24 -9.13 -10.83 4.00
N LYS A 25 -9.81 -11.99 4.16
CA LYS A 25 -9.28 -13.29 3.70
C LYS A 25 -8.97 -13.29 2.20
N LYS A 26 -9.83 -12.67 1.39
CA LYS A 26 -9.61 -12.56 -0.07
C LYS A 26 -8.46 -11.62 -0.40
N ALA A 27 -8.37 -10.48 0.28
CA ALA A 27 -7.24 -9.56 0.12
C ALA A 27 -5.90 -10.24 0.48
N LYS A 28 -5.87 -11.00 1.58
CA LYS A 28 -4.69 -11.77 2.01
C LYS A 28 -4.30 -12.88 1.02
N ALA A 29 -5.28 -13.60 0.46
CA ALA A 29 -5.00 -14.62 -0.54
C ALA A 29 -4.31 -14.00 -1.77
N MET A 30 -4.86 -12.89 -2.29
CA MET A 30 -4.26 -12.19 -3.43
C MET A 30 -2.89 -11.59 -3.09
N SER A 31 -2.70 -11.05 -1.88
CA SER A 31 -1.39 -10.52 -1.50
C SER A 31 -0.33 -11.62 -1.46
N ILE A 32 -0.67 -12.83 -1.00
CA ILE A 32 0.24 -13.97 -1.01
C ILE A 32 0.65 -14.33 -2.44
N ASP A 33 -0.31 -14.40 -3.37
CA ASP A 33 -0.02 -14.72 -4.78
C ASP A 33 0.93 -13.69 -5.41
N LEU A 34 0.74 -12.39 -5.12
CA LEU A 34 1.59 -11.32 -5.61
C LEU A 34 2.99 -11.33 -4.94
N ILE A 35 3.07 -11.64 -3.65
CA ILE A 35 4.34 -11.80 -2.93
C ILE A 35 5.13 -12.97 -3.53
N VAL A 36 4.48 -14.10 -3.82
CA VAL A 36 5.11 -15.26 -4.47
C VAL A 36 5.60 -14.90 -5.88
N ALA A 37 4.90 -14.00 -6.58
CA ALA A 37 5.34 -13.47 -7.86
C ALA A 37 6.49 -12.44 -7.77
N GLY A 38 6.95 -12.10 -6.56
CA GLY A 38 8.10 -11.23 -6.32
C GLY A 38 7.76 -9.75 -6.12
N TYR A 39 6.48 -9.40 -5.95
CA TYR A 39 6.08 -8.04 -5.64
C TYR A 39 6.16 -7.75 -4.14
N GLU A 40 6.52 -6.52 -3.79
CA GLU A 40 6.28 -5.97 -2.46
C GLU A 40 4.81 -5.53 -2.35
N VAL A 41 4.11 -6.05 -1.34
CA VAL A 41 2.65 -5.91 -1.21
C VAL A 41 2.25 -5.55 0.21
N ILE A 42 1.32 -4.61 0.34
CA ILE A 42 0.69 -4.22 1.60
C ILE A 42 -0.82 -4.42 1.48
N VAL A 43 -1.44 -4.98 2.53
CA VAL A 43 -2.90 -4.99 2.66
C VAL A 43 -3.31 -3.90 3.65
N GLN A 44 -4.03 -2.90 3.17
CA GLN A 44 -4.46 -1.75 3.96
C GLN A 44 -5.98 -1.73 4.15
N SER A 45 -6.46 -1.57 5.38
CA SER A 45 -7.87 -1.32 5.63
C SER A 45 -8.27 0.10 5.21
N ALA A 46 -9.44 0.25 4.61
CA ALA A 46 -9.96 1.54 4.16
C ALA A 46 -11.48 1.60 4.34
N LEU A 47 -11.97 2.70 4.92
CA LEU A 47 -13.39 3.01 4.97
C LEU A 47 -13.77 3.81 3.71
N VAL A 48 -14.58 3.22 2.85
CA VAL A 48 -15.04 3.86 1.60
C VAL A 48 -16.55 3.93 1.62
N ASN A 49 -17.11 5.14 1.65
CA ASN A 49 -18.56 5.38 1.70
C ASN A 49 -19.27 4.58 2.82
N GLY A 50 -18.68 4.54 4.03
CA GLY A 50 -19.24 3.85 5.18
C GLY A 50 -19.04 2.33 5.19
N PHE A 51 -18.23 1.80 4.27
CA PHE A 51 -17.97 0.37 4.16
C PHE A 51 -16.49 0.04 4.32
N ASP A 52 -16.18 -0.98 5.11
CA ASP A 52 -14.81 -1.48 5.26
C ASP A 52 -14.38 -2.28 4.03
N TYR A 53 -13.23 -1.88 3.49
CA TYR A 53 -12.50 -2.56 2.44
C TYR A 53 -11.08 -2.88 2.90
N TYR A 54 -10.49 -3.86 2.23
CA TYR A 54 -9.10 -4.25 2.34
C TYR A 54 -8.46 -4.08 0.96
N ARG A 55 -7.65 -3.03 0.82
CA ARG A 55 -6.94 -2.67 -0.40
C ARG A 55 -5.65 -3.48 -0.49
N VAL A 56 -5.37 -4.04 -1.66
CA VAL A 56 -4.09 -4.68 -1.96
C VAL A 56 -3.25 -3.67 -2.72
N LEU A 57 -2.15 -3.23 -2.12
CA LEU A 57 -1.26 -2.19 -2.61
C LEU A 57 0.07 -2.81 -3.01
N VAL A 58 0.58 -2.48 -4.19
CA VAL A 58 1.88 -2.94 -4.72
C VAL A 58 2.82 -1.75 -4.84
N GLY A 59 4.04 -1.88 -4.33
CA GLY A 59 5.03 -0.80 -4.32
C GLY A 59 6.08 -1.01 -3.24
N PRO A 60 6.97 -0.02 -3.01
CA PRO A 60 6.83 1.37 -3.42
C PRO A 60 7.12 1.61 -4.91
N VAL A 61 6.38 2.54 -5.51
CA VAL A 61 6.66 3.08 -6.85
C VAL A 61 7.74 4.14 -6.71
N PRO A 62 8.90 4.02 -7.38
CA PRO A 62 9.92 5.05 -7.36
C PRO A 62 9.36 6.36 -7.94
N ALA A 63 9.66 7.49 -7.30
CA ALA A 63 9.18 8.81 -7.71
C ALA A 63 9.59 9.19 -9.16
N ASP A 64 10.65 8.56 -9.69
CA ASP A 64 11.31 8.97 -10.94
C ASP A 64 10.94 8.13 -12.18
N LYS A 65 9.76 7.51 -12.22
CA LYS A 65 9.30 6.84 -13.45
C LYS A 65 7.99 7.44 -13.94
N GLU A 66 8.12 8.48 -14.76
CA GLU A 66 7.12 8.76 -15.80
C GLU A 66 6.85 7.44 -16.55
N TYR A 67 5.72 6.81 -16.27
CA TYR A 67 5.22 5.72 -17.10
C TYR A 67 4.85 6.31 -18.46
N GLN A 68 5.77 6.24 -19.43
CA GLN A 68 5.43 6.50 -20.82
C GLN A 68 4.58 5.32 -21.32
N GLN A 69 3.33 5.63 -21.65
CA GLN A 69 2.37 4.71 -22.29
C GLN A 69 2.74 4.45 -23.76
#